data_AF-A0A3C0RYS8-F1
#
_entry.id   AF-A0A3C0RYS8-F1
#
_cell.length_a   1.000
_cell.length_b   1.000
_cell.length_c   1.000
_cell.angle_alpha   90.00
_cell.angle_beta   90.00
_cell.angle_gamma   90.00
#
_symmetry.space_group_name_H-M   'P 1'
#
loop_
_entity.id
_entity.type
_entity.pdbx_description
1 polymer ?
#
loop_
_entity_poly.entity_id
_entity_poly.type
_entity_poly.pdbx_seq_one_letter_code
_entity_poly.pdbx_strand_id
1 'polypeptide(L)' 'MKKVVLAFSGGLDTSFCCIYLTQDLGLEVHSVVVNTGGFSDEELKNIEERAYA' A
#
# COMPACT_ATOMS: atom_id res chain seq x y z
N MET A 1 15.43 4.56 11.69
CA MET A 1 14.14 3.89 11.41
C MET A 1 14.37 2.81 10.36
N LYS A 2 13.81 1.61 10.52
CA LYS A 2 13.91 0.56 9.49
C LYS A 2 12.89 0.86 8.40
N LYS A 3 13.28 0.67 7.14
CA LYS A 3 12.44 0.96 5.97
C LYS A 3 12.02 -0.32 5.27
N VAL A 4 10.84 -0.31 4.66
CA VAL A 4 10.34 -1.41 3.83
C VAL A 4 9.62 -0.85 2.61
N VAL A 5 9.78 -1.53 1.48
CA VAL A 5 8.98 -1.30 0.27
C VAL A 5 7.92 -2.38 0.22
N LEU A 6 6.65 -1.97 0.13
CA LEU A 6 5.51 -2.87 0.09
C LEU A 6 4.85 -2.83 -1.29
N ALA A 7 4.79 -3.97 -1.97
CA ALA A 7 3.90 -4.11 -3.11
C ALA A 7 2.44 -4.03 -2.63
N PHE A 8 1.72 -3.00 -3.06
CA PHE A 8 0.42 -2.64 -2.51
C PHE A 8 -0.64 -2.58 -3.61
N SER A 9 -1.64 -3.45 -3.52
CA SER A 9 -2.74 -3.51 -4.49
C SER A 9 -4.02 -2.84 -3.98
N GLY A 10 -4.02 -2.32 -2.75
CA GLY A 10 -5.23 -1.80 -2.08
C GLY A 10 -6.24 -2.87 -1.67
N GLY A 11 -5.91 -4.16 -1.82
CA GLY A 11 -6.69 -5.28 -1.31
C GLY A 11 -6.56 -5.45 0.21
N LEU A 12 -7.36 -6.38 0.77
CA LEU A 12 -7.39 -6.64 2.21
C LEU A 12 -6.00 -6.97 2.78
N ASP A 13 -5.29 -7.91 2.15
CA ASP A 13 -4.01 -8.41 2.65
C ASP A 13 -2.95 -7.30 2.67
N THR A 14 -2.80 -6.54 1.59
CA THR A 14 -1.80 -5.47 1.51
C THR A 14 -2.16 -4.27 2.40
N SER A 15 -3.46 -4.00 2.59
CA SER A 15 -3.94 -2.96 3.53
C SER A 15 -3.62 -3.33 4.97
N PHE A 16 -3.89 -4.58 5.37
CA PHE A 16 -3.50 -5.10 6.67
C PHE A 16 -1.98 -5.02 6.87
N CYS A 17 -1.18 -5.46 5.89
CA CYS A 17 0.27 -5.37 5.99
C CYS A 17 0.77 -3.93 6.13
N CYS A 18 0.18 -2.97 5.42
CA CYS A 18 0.55 -1.56 5.54
C CYS A 18 0.37 -1.06 6.98
N ILE A 19 -0.80 -1.29 7.56
CA ILE A 19 -1.13 -0.91 8.95
C ILE A 19 -0.20 -1.62 9.93
N TYR A 20 -0.02 -2.93 9.79
CA TYR A 20 0.82 -3.71 10.70
C TYR A 20 2.30 -3.26 10.67
N LEU A 21 2.85 -3.05 9.47
CA LEU A 21 4.24 -2.62 9.31
C LEU A 21 4.46 -1.20 9.86
N THR A 22 3.49 -0.29 9.68
CA THR A 22 3.58 1.09 10.15
C THR A 22 3.30 1.22 11.65
N GLN A 23 2.17 0.69 12.14
CA GLN A 23 1.67 0.93 13.49
C GLN A 23 2.27 -0.03 14.52
N ASP A 24 2.25 -1.34 14.25
CA ASP A 24 2.74 -2.33 15.21
C ASP A 24 4.27 -2.44 15.19
N LEU A 25 4.89 -2.36 14.00
CA LEU A 25 6.34 -2.52 13.84
C LEU A 25 7.12 -1.21 13.71
N GLY A 26 6.44 -0.06 13.60
CA GLY A 26 7.09 1.26 13.57
C GLY A 26 8.03 1.46 12.38
N LEU A 27 7.76 0.81 11.25
CA LEU A 27 8.59 0.90 10.05
C LEU A 27 8.19 2.10 9.18
N GLU A 28 9.18 2.63 8.46
CA GLU A 28 8.91 3.54 7.35
C GLU A 28 8.48 2.72 6.13
N VAL A 29 7.20 2.78 5.78
CA VAL A 29 6.63 2.01 4.65
C VAL A 29 6.54 2.89 3.42
N HIS A 30 7.08 2.41 2.30
CA HIS A 30 6.86 2.98 0.98
C HIS A 30 6.05 1.98 0.15
N SER A 31 4.80 2.29 -0.16
CA SER A 31 3.95 1.45 -1.00
C SER A 31 4.27 1.66 -2.48
N VAL A 32 4.14 0.58 -3.27
CA VAL A 32 4.28 0.63 -4.73
C VAL A 32 3.18 -0.20 -5.35
N VAL A 33 2.45 0.40 -6.29
CA VAL A 33 1.51 -0.29 -7.17
C VAL A 33 2.06 -0.28 -8.59
N VAL A 34 1.88 -1.38 -9.33
CA VAL A 34 2.26 -1.48 -10.74
C VAL A 34 1.01 -1.76 -11.56
N ASN A 35 0.65 -0.82 -12.43
CA ASN A 35 -0.44 -1.04 -13.39
C ASN A 35 0.09 -1.73 -14.65
N THR A 36 -0.26 -3.00 -14.85
CA THR A 36 0.05 -3.76 -16.07
C THR A 36 -1.07 -3.70 -17.13
N GLY A 37 -2.01 -2.75 -16.99
CA GLY A 37 -3.19 -2.60 -17.85
C GLY A 37 -4.51 -3.10 -17.23
N GLY A 38 -4.49 -3.46 -15.94
CA GLY A 38 -5.64 -4.05 -15.23
C GLY A 38 -6.43 -3.08 -14.36
N PHE A 39 -5.95 -1.86 -14.16
CA PHE A 39 -6.62 -0.86 -13.33
C PHE A 39 -7.08 0.34 -14.15
N SER A 40 -8.29 0.80 -13.85
CA SER A 40 -8.80 2.11 -14.23
C SER A 40 -8.16 3.22 -13.39
N ASP A 41 -8.26 4.46 -13.88
CA ASP A 41 -7.75 5.63 -13.15
C ASP A 41 -8.44 5.84 -11.80
N GLU A 42 -9.73 5.48 -11.70
CA GLU A 42 -10.49 5.55 -10.46
C GLU A 42 -9.98 4.52 -9.43
N GLU A 43 -9.72 3.29 -9.87
CA GLU A 43 -9.13 2.26 -9.00
C GLU A 43 -7.74 2.68 -8.51
N LEU A 44 -6.91 3.27 -9.37
CA LEU A 44 -5.59 3.76 -8.96
C LEU A 44 -5.68 4.84 -7.88
N LYS A 45 -6.61 5.80 -8.02
CA LYS A 45 -6.87 6.82 -6.98
C LYS A 45 -7.33 6.20 -5.67
N ASN A 46 -8.26 5.25 -5.73
CA ASN A 46 -8.75 4.55 -4.54
C ASN A 46 -7.63 3.73 -3.85
N ILE A 47 -6.72 3.13 -4.62
CA ILE A 47 -5.55 2.41 -4.08
C ILE A 47 -4.58 3.40 -3.41
N GLU A 48 -4.32 4.55 -4.04
CA GLU A 48 -3.47 5.60 -3.46
C GLU A 48 -4.04 6.12 -2.14
N GLU A 49 -5.34 6.43 -2.08
CA GLU A 49 -6.00 6.88 -0.84
C GLU A 49 -5.88 5.86 0.29
N ARG A 50 -6.05 4.56 -0.02
CA ARG A 50 -5.90 3.48 0.97
C ARG A 50 -4.48 3.29 1.46
N ALA A 51 -3.47 3.68 0.68
CA ALA A 51 -2.08 3.55 1.10
C ALA A 51 -1.71 4.52 2.23
N TYR A 52 -2.49 5.59 2.42
CA TYR A 52 -2.28 6.60 3.46
C TYR A 52 -3.18 6.43 4.71
N ALA A 53 -4.11 5.47 4.68
CA ALA A 53 -5.02 5.15 5.78
C ALA A 53 -4.37 4.19 6.79
#